data_AF-A0A2I6F7W1-F1
#
_entry.id   AF-A0A2I6F7W1-F1
#
_cell.length_a   1.000
_cell.length_b   1.000
_cell.length_c   1.000
_cell.angle_alpha   90.00
_cell.angle_beta   90.00
_cell.angle_gamma   90.00
#
_symmetry.space_group_name_H-M   'P 1'
#
loop_
_entity.id
_entity.type
_entity.pdbx_description
1 polymer ?
#
loop_
_entity_poly.entity_id
_entity_poly.type
_entity_poly.pdbx_seq_one_letter_code
_entity_poly.pdbx_strand_id
1 'polypeptide(L)'
;MASHAALASSRIPTSTRLPSNKNSYSFPTQCLSKKFEVAEFSGLRSSGCVTFSNRESSFFDVVSAQLTPKTTGSAPAKGETVAKLKVAINGFGRIGRNFLRCWHGRKDSPLDVVVVNDSGGVKNASHLLKYDSMLGTFKADVKIVDNETISVDGKHIKVVSSRDPLKLPWAELGIDIVIEGTGVFVDGPGAGKHIQAGAKKVIITAPAKGADIPTYVVGVNEQDYSHEIANIISNASCTTNCLAPFVKVMDEELGIVKGTMTTTHSYTGDQRLLDASHRDLRRARAAALNIVPTSTGAAKAVSLVLPQLKGKLNGIALRVPTPNVSV
;
A
#
# COMPACT_ATOMS: atom_id res chain seq x y z
N MET A 1 6.17 -55.14 -19.98
CA MET A 1 7.63 -55.27 -20.17
C MET A 1 8.31 -54.25 -19.26
N ALA A 2 9.26 -54.73 -18.48
CA ALA A 2 9.96 -53.99 -17.44
C ALA A 2 11.00 -53.01 -18.02
N SER A 3 11.25 -51.93 -17.29
CA SER A 3 12.63 -51.48 -17.03
C SER A 3 12.69 -50.68 -15.74
N HIS A 4 13.18 -51.36 -14.70
CA HIS A 4 13.72 -50.76 -13.48
C HIS A 4 15.01 -50.02 -13.83
N ALA A 5 15.11 -48.74 -13.47
CA ALA A 5 16.38 -48.03 -13.34
C ALA A 5 16.65 -47.78 -11.86
N ALA A 6 17.63 -48.50 -11.31
CA ALA A 6 18.09 -48.39 -9.94
C ALA A 6 18.89 -47.09 -9.76
N LEU A 7 18.51 -46.29 -8.76
CA LEU A 7 19.30 -45.15 -8.29
C LEU A 7 20.29 -45.63 -7.22
N ALA A 8 21.58 -45.51 -7.52
CA ALA A 8 22.66 -45.83 -6.61
C ALA A 8 22.72 -44.83 -5.44
N SER A 9 22.73 -45.35 -4.22
CA SER A 9 22.93 -44.60 -2.98
C SER A 9 24.43 -44.34 -2.76
N SER A 10 24.90 -43.11 -2.97
CA SER A 10 26.23 -42.68 -2.52
C SER A 10 26.18 -42.29 -1.04
N ARG A 11 26.50 -43.25 -0.16
CA ARG A 11 26.81 -42.96 1.25
C ARG A 11 28.23 -42.41 1.33
N ILE A 12 28.38 -41.19 1.85
CA ILE A 12 29.66 -40.60 2.24
C ILE A 12 30.04 -41.19 3.61
N PRO A 13 31.26 -41.75 3.79
CA PRO A 13 31.69 -42.25 5.09
C PRO A 13 31.99 -41.10 6.06
N THR A 14 31.26 -41.06 7.18
CA THR A 14 31.60 -40.25 8.37
C THR A 14 32.77 -40.89 9.10
N SER A 15 33.99 -40.47 8.76
CA SER A 15 35.18 -40.71 9.59
C SER A 15 36.33 -39.82 9.12
N THR A 16 36.42 -38.61 9.68
CA THR A 16 37.68 -37.86 9.73
C THR A 16 37.60 -36.86 10.88
N ARG A 17 38.15 -37.25 12.04
CA ARG A 17 38.45 -36.33 13.14
C ARG A 17 39.58 -35.40 12.69
N LEU A 18 39.31 -34.10 12.65
CA LEU A 18 40.34 -33.08 12.56
C LEU A 18 40.96 -32.85 13.95
N PRO A 19 42.31 -32.72 14.06
CA PRO A 19 42.97 -32.52 15.34
C PRO A 19 42.70 -31.12 15.90
N SER A 20 42.39 -31.06 17.20
CA SER A 20 42.19 -29.82 17.96
C SER A 20 43.53 -29.10 18.16
N ASN A 21 43.74 -27.99 17.46
CA ASN A 21 44.89 -27.14 17.69
C ASN A 21 44.60 -26.19 18.86
N LYS A 22 45.21 -26.46 20.02
CA LYS A 22 45.20 -25.55 21.18
C LYS A 22 46.19 -24.42 20.92
N ASN A 23 45.71 -23.30 20.38
CA ASN A 23 46.41 -22.03 20.47
C ASN A 23 45.65 -21.10 21.40
N SER A 24 46.17 -20.97 22.61
CA SER A 24 45.77 -19.98 23.61
C SER A 24 46.21 -18.59 23.16
N TYR A 25 45.25 -17.77 22.73
CA TYR A 25 45.44 -16.32 22.60
C TYR A 25 44.73 -15.64 23.77
N SER A 26 45.51 -15.08 24.68
CA SER A 26 45.04 -14.23 25.77
C SER A 26 44.81 -12.80 25.26
N PHE A 27 43.57 -12.34 25.30
CA PHE A 27 43.24 -10.92 25.14
C PHE A 27 42.94 -10.31 26.53
N PRO A 28 43.49 -9.14 26.88
CA PRO A 28 43.18 -8.47 28.13
C PRO A 28 41.76 -7.88 28.10
N THR A 29 40.96 -8.29 29.07
CA THR A 29 39.64 -7.77 29.40
C THR A 29 39.77 -6.44 30.17
N GLN A 30 39.44 -5.32 29.52
CA GLN A 30 39.01 -4.11 30.23
C GLN A 30 37.51 -3.96 30.04
N CYS A 31 36.78 -4.28 31.11
CA CYS A 31 35.34 -4.17 31.23
C CYS A 31 35.00 -2.76 31.75
N LEU A 32 34.29 -1.97 30.96
CA LEU A 32 33.65 -0.72 31.37
C LEU A 32 32.13 -0.95 31.37
N SER A 33 31.61 -1.39 32.51
CA SER A 33 30.18 -1.58 32.72
C SER A 33 29.53 -0.25 33.16
N LYS A 34 28.78 0.41 32.26
CA LYS A 34 27.71 1.32 32.67
C LYS A 34 26.42 0.50 32.79
N LYS A 35 26.03 0.21 34.03
CA LYS A 35 24.71 -0.38 34.37
C LYS A 35 23.64 0.69 34.14
N PHE A 36 22.67 0.41 33.29
CA PHE A 36 21.35 1.05 33.32
C PHE A 36 20.47 0.22 34.25
N GLU A 37 19.93 0.86 35.27
CA GLU A 37 19.07 0.26 36.27
C GLU A 37 17.61 0.38 35.82
N VAL A 38 16.92 -0.75 35.67
CA VAL A 38 15.49 -0.82 35.36
C VAL A 38 14.77 -1.03 36.69
N ALA A 39 14.02 -0.03 37.15
CA ALA A 39 13.25 -0.13 38.38
C ALA A 39 12.03 -1.05 38.19
N GLU A 40 11.95 -2.10 39.01
CA GLU A 40 10.77 -2.97 39.17
C GLU A 40 9.61 -2.19 39.81
N PHE A 41 8.47 -2.19 39.14
CA PHE A 41 7.20 -1.68 39.69
C PHE A 41 6.50 -2.81 40.44
N SER A 42 6.54 -2.76 41.78
CA SER A 42 5.75 -3.64 42.65
C SER A 42 5.04 -2.81 43.72
N GLY A 43 3.72 -2.99 43.84
CA GLY A 43 2.97 -2.35 44.93
C GLY A 43 1.48 -2.16 44.68
N LEU A 44 0.70 -3.23 44.70
CA LEU A 44 -0.74 -3.18 45.03
C LEU A 44 -0.86 -3.39 46.55
N ARG A 45 -1.15 -2.34 47.32
CA ARG A 45 -1.87 -2.44 48.60
C ARG A 45 -2.73 -1.20 48.85
N SER A 46 -3.98 -1.49 49.19
CA SER A 46 -5.09 -0.60 49.57
C SER A 46 -4.86 0.04 50.93
N SER A 47 -5.25 1.32 51.09
CA SER A 47 -6.03 1.84 52.24
C SER A 47 -6.30 3.35 52.07
N GLY A 48 -7.53 3.79 52.37
CA GLY A 48 -7.81 5.18 52.74
C GLY A 48 -8.83 5.91 51.85
N CYS A 49 -10.10 5.85 52.25
CA CYS A 49 -11.14 6.78 51.81
C CYS A 49 -10.81 8.19 52.33
N VAL A 50 -10.64 9.15 51.42
CA VAL A 50 -10.67 10.59 51.71
C VAL A 50 -11.47 11.25 50.60
N THR A 51 -12.69 11.68 50.92
CA THR A 51 -13.50 12.55 50.07
C THR A 51 -12.94 13.97 50.13
N PHE A 52 -12.32 14.42 49.04
CA PHE A 52 -12.08 15.84 48.78
C PHE A 52 -12.77 16.20 47.47
N SER A 53 -13.80 17.04 47.58
CA SER A 53 -14.44 17.70 46.46
C SER A 53 -13.49 18.76 45.90
N ASN A 54 -12.93 18.51 44.72
CA ASN A 54 -12.47 19.58 43.83
C ASN A 54 -12.68 19.10 42.40
N ARG A 55 -13.49 19.86 41.65
CA ARG A 55 -13.70 19.66 40.21
C ARG A 55 -12.40 20.03 39.50
N GLU A 56 -11.59 19.05 39.15
CA GLU A 56 -10.57 19.21 38.12
C GLU A 56 -11.24 18.99 36.76
N SER A 57 -11.20 20.03 35.91
CA SER A 57 -11.56 19.91 34.49
C SER A 57 -10.65 18.88 33.84
N SER A 58 -11.22 17.89 33.15
CA SER A 58 -10.42 16.88 32.48
C SER A 58 -9.63 17.52 31.33
N PHE A 59 -8.48 16.92 30.98
CA PHE A 59 -7.70 17.31 29.80
C PHE A 59 -8.57 17.40 28.52
N PHE A 60 -9.63 16.58 28.43
CA PHE A 60 -10.61 16.62 27.34
C PHE A 60 -11.51 17.86 27.33
N ASP A 61 -11.82 18.44 28.50
CA ASP A 61 -12.62 19.66 28.62
C ASP A 61 -11.83 20.90 28.17
N VAL A 62 -10.52 20.94 28.45
CA VAL A 62 -9.61 22.00 27.98
C VAL A 62 -9.43 21.95 26.47
N VAL A 63 -9.31 20.74 25.89
CA VAL A 63 -9.20 20.55 24.43
C VAL A 63 -10.51 20.89 23.72
N SER A 64 -11.66 20.61 24.34
CA SER A 64 -12.97 20.93 23.76
C SER A 64 -13.28 22.43 23.79
N ALA A 65 -12.81 23.16 24.81
CA ALA A 65 -12.99 24.61 24.93
C ALA A 65 -12.20 25.40 23.86
N GLN A 66 -11.04 24.89 23.40
CA GLN A 66 -10.23 25.53 22.35
C GLN A 66 -10.76 25.32 20.92
N LEU A 67 -11.82 24.51 20.73
CA LEU A 67 -12.36 24.17 19.41
C LEU A 67 -13.75 24.75 19.12
N THR A 68 -14.22 25.74 19.89
CA THR A 68 -15.49 26.41 19.62
C THR A 68 -15.35 27.52 18.57
N PRO A 69 -15.99 27.45 17.39
CA PRO A 69 -16.01 28.54 16.44
C PRO A 69 -17.02 29.61 16.90
N LYS A 70 -16.63 30.89 16.85
CA LYS A 70 -17.56 32.01 16.95
C LYS A 70 -18.55 31.97 15.78
N THR A 71 -19.84 31.85 16.09
CA THR A 71 -20.93 32.01 15.14
C THR A 71 -21.08 33.48 14.73
N THR A 72 -20.74 33.78 13.48
CA THR A 72 -21.13 35.03 12.80
C THR A 72 -22.17 34.71 11.73
N GLY A 73 -23.23 35.52 11.67
CA GLY A 73 -24.46 35.28 10.93
C GLY A 73 -24.30 34.97 9.44
N SER A 74 -25.21 34.14 8.94
CA SER A 74 -25.27 33.67 7.56
C SER A 74 -25.86 34.73 6.62
N ALA A 75 -25.06 35.20 5.68
CA ALA A 75 -25.55 35.65 4.37
C ALA A 75 -25.41 34.48 3.37
N PRO A 76 -26.26 34.35 2.35
CA PRO A 76 -26.19 33.26 1.39
C PRO A 76 -24.96 33.47 0.50
N ALA A 77 -23.85 32.84 0.87
CA ALA A 77 -22.68 32.75 0.02
C ALA A 77 -23.06 31.88 -1.20
N LYS A 78 -23.09 32.49 -2.39
CA LYS A 78 -23.02 31.75 -3.64
C LYS A 78 -21.73 30.93 -3.60
N GLY A 79 -21.86 29.62 -3.38
CA GLY A 79 -20.73 28.71 -3.34
C GLY A 79 -19.96 28.80 -4.64
N GLU A 80 -18.68 29.17 -4.54
CA GLU A 80 -17.75 29.12 -5.65
C GLU A 80 -17.62 27.65 -6.07
N THR A 81 -18.26 27.26 -7.17
CA THR A 81 -18.15 25.91 -7.72
C THR A 81 -16.74 25.72 -8.26
N VAL A 82 -15.84 25.24 -7.41
CA VAL A 82 -14.53 24.73 -7.85
C VAL A 82 -14.79 23.55 -8.78
N ALA A 83 -14.35 23.68 -10.04
CA ALA A 83 -14.47 22.61 -11.02
C ALA A 83 -13.74 21.36 -10.51
N LYS A 84 -14.46 20.24 -10.37
CA LYS A 84 -13.86 18.97 -9.95
C LYS A 84 -13.27 18.22 -11.14
N LEU A 85 -12.15 17.54 -10.92
CA LEU A 85 -11.52 16.67 -11.90
C LEU A 85 -12.28 15.35 -12.02
N LYS A 86 -12.70 14.98 -13.23
CA LYS A 86 -13.40 13.72 -13.48
C LYS A 86 -12.42 12.56 -13.44
N VAL A 87 -12.71 11.59 -12.57
CA VAL A 87 -11.87 10.43 -12.31
C VAL A 87 -12.54 9.15 -12.79
N ALA A 88 -11.78 8.36 -13.54
CA ALA A 88 -12.09 6.98 -13.88
C ALA A 88 -11.23 6.03 -13.05
N ILE A 89 -11.80 4.90 -12.62
CA ILE A 89 -11.04 3.81 -11.99
C ILE A 89 -10.96 2.64 -12.96
N ASN A 90 -9.77 2.30 -13.44
CA ASN A 90 -9.56 1.10 -14.25
C ASN A 90 -9.15 -0.08 -13.36
N GLY A 91 -9.99 -1.11 -13.28
CA GLY A 91 -9.78 -2.26 -12.40
C GLY A 91 -10.38 -2.04 -11.01
N PHE A 92 -11.63 -2.45 -10.84
CA PHE A 92 -12.36 -2.34 -9.58
C PHE A 92 -12.08 -3.49 -8.58
N GLY A 93 -10.80 -3.87 -8.51
CA GLY A 93 -10.26 -4.84 -7.57
C GLY A 93 -10.06 -4.26 -6.16
N ARG A 94 -9.16 -4.87 -5.38
CA ARG A 94 -8.87 -4.44 -4.00
C ARG A 94 -8.52 -2.95 -3.94
N ILE A 95 -7.56 -2.48 -4.73
CA ILE A 95 -7.10 -1.09 -4.71
C ILE A 95 -8.17 -0.13 -5.25
N GLY A 96 -8.82 -0.44 -6.38
CA GLY A 96 -9.87 0.42 -6.94
C GLY A 96 -11.04 0.67 -5.98
N ARG A 97 -11.49 -0.38 -5.27
CA ARG A 97 -12.56 -0.23 -4.25
C ARG A 97 -12.10 0.52 -3.01
N ASN A 98 -10.86 0.28 -2.56
CA ASN A 98 -10.26 1.03 -1.45
C ASN A 98 -10.14 2.52 -1.80
N PHE A 99 -9.70 2.83 -3.02
CA PHE A 99 -9.64 4.20 -3.53
C PHE A 99 -11.00 4.88 -3.49
N LEU A 100 -12.06 4.22 -4.00
CA LEU A 100 -13.41 4.78 -3.98
C LEU A 100 -13.90 5.04 -2.55
N ARG A 101 -13.73 4.07 -1.62
CA ARG A 101 -14.12 4.25 -0.21
C ARG A 101 -13.33 5.38 0.47
N CYS A 102 -12.02 5.49 0.22
CA CYS A 102 -11.20 6.58 0.74
C CYS A 102 -11.60 7.93 0.17
N TRP A 103 -11.87 8.00 -1.14
CA TRP A 103 -12.33 9.20 -1.81
C TRP A 103 -13.68 9.67 -1.27
N HIS A 104 -14.64 8.75 -1.08
CA HIS A 104 -15.96 9.05 -0.51
C HIS A 104 -15.87 9.58 0.93
N GLY A 105 -14.94 9.08 1.73
CA GLY A 105 -14.70 9.58 3.09
C GLY A 105 -14.10 10.99 3.19
N ARG A 106 -13.73 11.64 2.07
CA ARG A 106 -13.16 13.00 2.06
C ARG A 106 -14.23 14.04 1.74
N LYS A 107 -14.43 14.99 2.65
CA LYS A 107 -15.44 16.05 2.53
C LYS A 107 -15.17 16.99 1.34
N ASP A 108 -13.94 17.49 1.23
CA ASP A 108 -13.57 18.52 0.24
C ASP A 108 -12.61 17.98 -0.81
N SER A 109 -13.04 16.91 -1.49
CA SER A 109 -12.25 16.31 -2.56
C SER A 109 -12.36 17.11 -3.86
N PRO A 110 -11.23 17.50 -4.51
CA PRO A 110 -11.24 18.09 -5.85
C PRO A 110 -11.54 17.05 -6.94
N LEU A 111 -11.69 15.79 -6.57
CA LEU A 111 -11.92 14.68 -7.48
C LEU A 111 -13.40 14.32 -7.53
N ASP A 112 -13.85 13.95 -8.71
CA ASP A 112 -15.19 13.45 -8.98
C ASP A 112 -15.10 12.07 -9.66
N VAL A 113 -15.23 10.99 -8.88
CA VAL A 113 -15.28 9.63 -9.45
C VAL A 113 -16.60 9.44 -10.20
N VAL A 114 -16.53 9.34 -11.53
CA VAL A 114 -17.70 9.28 -12.41
C VAL A 114 -17.87 7.92 -13.11
N VAL A 115 -16.79 7.14 -13.21
CA VAL A 115 -16.81 5.84 -13.90
C VAL A 115 -15.82 4.84 -13.33
N VAL A 116 -16.21 3.56 -13.32
CA VAL A 116 -15.33 2.43 -12.98
C VAL A 116 -15.38 1.39 -14.10
N ASN A 117 -14.23 0.83 -14.46
CA ASN A 117 -14.15 -0.33 -15.34
C ASN A 117 -14.01 -1.60 -14.51
N ASP A 118 -15.00 -2.49 -14.61
CA ASP A 118 -15.02 -3.78 -13.92
C ASP A 118 -15.58 -4.89 -14.82
N SER A 119 -14.84 -5.98 -14.94
CA SER A 119 -15.22 -7.12 -15.78
C SER A 119 -16.39 -7.92 -15.23
N GLY A 120 -16.71 -7.77 -13.94
CA GLY A 120 -17.84 -8.41 -13.28
C GLY A 120 -19.16 -7.63 -13.43
N GLY A 121 -19.14 -6.41 -13.97
CA GLY A 121 -20.32 -5.57 -14.17
C GLY A 121 -20.93 -5.04 -12.87
N VAL A 122 -22.06 -4.32 -13.00
CA VAL A 122 -22.69 -3.55 -11.92
C VAL A 122 -23.01 -4.37 -10.67
N LYS A 123 -23.53 -5.59 -10.83
CA LYS A 123 -23.90 -6.45 -9.70
C LYS A 123 -22.68 -6.84 -8.85
N ASN A 124 -21.58 -7.24 -9.48
CA ASN A 124 -20.37 -7.62 -8.76
C ASN A 124 -19.68 -6.39 -8.16
N ALA A 125 -19.58 -5.31 -8.93
CA ALA A 125 -18.99 -4.06 -8.48
C ALA A 125 -19.71 -3.51 -7.23
N SER A 126 -21.04 -3.41 -7.25
CA SER A 126 -21.84 -2.94 -6.11
C SER A 126 -21.71 -3.84 -4.89
N HIS A 127 -21.81 -5.17 -5.07
CA HIS A 127 -21.71 -6.12 -3.97
C HIS A 127 -20.34 -6.06 -3.29
N LEU A 128 -19.25 -6.13 -4.07
CA LEU A 128 -17.89 -6.10 -3.53
C LEU A 128 -17.47 -4.72 -3.02
N LEU A 129 -18.13 -3.65 -3.47
CA LEU A 129 -17.98 -2.32 -2.87
C LEU A 129 -18.68 -2.25 -1.52
N LYS A 130 -19.88 -2.83 -1.37
CA LYS A 130 -20.64 -2.80 -0.12
C LYS A 130 -20.04 -3.72 0.95
N TYR A 131 -19.62 -4.92 0.59
CA TYR A 131 -19.14 -5.93 1.53
C TYR A 131 -17.66 -6.27 1.25
N ASP A 132 -16.80 -6.01 2.22
CA ASP A 132 -15.37 -6.32 2.11
C ASP A 132 -14.91 -7.06 3.38
N SER A 133 -14.22 -8.19 3.21
CA SER A 133 -13.78 -9.04 4.33
C SER A 133 -12.77 -8.36 5.25
N MET A 134 -12.04 -7.35 4.76
CA MET A 134 -10.99 -6.66 5.53
C MET A 134 -11.43 -5.30 6.06
N LEU A 135 -12.23 -4.58 5.28
CA LEU A 135 -12.71 -3.24 5.65
C LEU A 135 -14.10 -3.26 6.30
N GLY A 136 -14.77 -4.41 6.31
CA GLY A 136 -16.15 -4.55 6.72
C GLY A 136 -17.15 -3.95 5.73
N THR A 137 -18.40 -3.86 6.17
CA THR A 137 -19.49 -3.27 5.40
C THR A 137 -19.30 -1.77 5.21
N PHE A 138 -19.38 -1.30 3.97
CA PHE A 138 -19.29 0.11 3.65
C PHE A 138 -20.53 0.85 4.18
N LYS A 139 -20.31 1.87 5.01
CA LYS A 139 -21.35 2.71 5.62
C LYS A 139 -21.86 3.81 4.66
N ALA A 140 -22.07 3.45 3.40
CA ALA A 140 -22.74 4.26 2.39
C ALA A 140 -23.93 3.49 1.83
N ASP A 141 -24.93 4.20 1.34
CA ASP A 141 -26.05 3.66 0.59
C ASP A 141 -25.60 3.30 -0.83
N VAL A 142 -25.24 2.03 -1.03
CA VAL A 142 -24.79 1.49 -2.32
C VAL A 142 -25.97 0.81 -2.99
N LYS A 143 -26.43 1.36 -4.10
CA LYS A 143 -27.59 0.87 -4.86
C LYS A 143 -27.22 0.60 -6.31
N ILE A 144 -27.85 -0.40 -6.90
CA ILE A 144 -27.86 -0.59 -8.35
C ILE A 144 -28.98 0.32 -8.89
N VAL A 145 -28.64 1.22 -9.81
CA VAL A 145 -29.62 2.09 -10.47
C VAL A 145 -30.16 1.39 -11.71
N ASP A 146 -29.25 0.87 -12.53
CA ASP A 146 -29.54 0.16 -13.77
C ASP A 146 -28.39 -0.81 -14.13
N ASN A 147 -28.37 -1.34 -15.35
CA ASN A 147 -27.37 -2.32 -15.79
C ASN A 147 -25.97 -1.75 -15.99
N GLU A 148 -25.80 -0.43 -16.00
CA GLU A 148 -24.54 0.27 -16.20
C GLU A 148 -24.20 1.28 -15.10
N THR A 149 -25.01 1.40 -14.04
CA THR A 149 -24.84 2.47 -13.05
C THR A 149 -25.03 1.97 -11.61
N ILE A 150 -24.08 2.34 -10.75
CA ILE A 150 -24.21 2.25 -9.29
C ILE A 150 -24.43 3.65 -8.71
N SER A 151 -25.19 3.72 -7.62
CA SER A 151 -25.31 4.91 -6.78
C SER A 151 -24.62 4.68 -5.44
N VAL A 152 -23.86 5.66 -4.97
CA VAL A 152 -23.22 5.68 -3.65
C VAL A 152 -23.64 6.98 -2.96
N ASP A 153 -24.54 6.88 -1.97
CA ASP A 153 -25.17 8.04 -1.31
C ASP A 153 -25.77 9.04 -2.30
N GLY A 154 -26.51 8.53 -3.29
CA GLY A 154 -27.15 9.34 -4.32
C GLY A 154 -26.22 9.75 -5.47
N LYS A 155 -24.91 9.57 -5.35
CA LYS A 155 -23.98 9.85 -6.44
C LYS A 155 -23.91 8.71 -7.44
N HIS A 156 -24.21 9.00 -8.70
CA HIS A 156 -24.15 8.03 -9.79
C HIS A 156 -22.73 7.85 -10.31
N ILE A 157 -22.34 6.59 -10.50
CA ILE A 157 -21.04 6.18 -11.04
C ILE A 157 -21.33 5.13 -12.12
N LYS A 158 -20.92 5.42 -13.36
CA LYS A 158 -21.06 4.50 -14.47
C LYS A 158 -20.12 3.30 -14.28
N VAL A 159 -20.56 2.12 -14.64
CA VAL A 159 -19.78 0.88 -14.66
C VAL A 159 -19.67 0.46 -16.10
N VAL A 160 -18.44 0.46 -16.62
CA VAL A 160 -18.12 -0.05 -17.95
C VAL A 160 -17.36 -1.37 -17.80
N SER A 161 -17.31 -2.15 -18.89
CA SER A 161 -16.61 -3.44 -18.89
C SER A 161 -15.87 -3.63 -20.21
N SER A 162 -14.56 -3.37 -20.20
CA SER A 162 -13.65 -3.70 -21.29
C SER A 162 -12.30 -4.15 -20.77
N ARG A 163 -11.75 -5.20 -21.36
CA ARG A 163 -10.36 -5.64 -21.11
C ARG A 163 -9.34 -4.83 -21.89
N ASP A 164 -9.78 -4.16 -22.95
CA ASP A 164 -8.94 -3.32 -23.79
C ASP A 164 -9.18 -1.83 -23.44
N PRO A 165 -8.18 -1.14 -22.86
CA PRO A 165 -8.33 0.27 -22.49
C PRO A 165 -8.69 1.19 -23.65
N LEU A 166 -8.32 0.84 -24.89
CA LEU A 166 -8.61 1.64 -26.08
C LEU A 166 -10.11 1.73 -26.40
N LYS A 167 -10.92 0.79 -25.88
CA LYS A 167 -12.37 0.75 -26.08
C LYS A 167 -13.15 1.46 -24.97
N LEU A 168 -12.46 2.01 -23.97
CA LEU A 168 -13.11 2.66 -22.84
C LEU A 168 -13.51 4.10 -23.25
N PRO A 169 -14.70 4.59 -22.84
CA PRO A 169 -15.25 5.84 -23.33
C PRO A 169 -14.69 7.08 -22.60
N TRP A 170 -13.36 7.18 -22.45
CA TRP A 170 -12.76 8.27 -21.67
C TRP A 170 -12.94 9.64 -22.31
N ALA A 171 -12.78 9.73 -23.64
CA ALA A 171 -13.04 10.95 -24.39
C ALA A 171 -14.49 11.43 -24.24
N GLU A 172 -15.45 10.52 -24.43
CA GLU A 172 -16.89 10.79 -24.33
C GLU A 172 -17.27 11.30 -22.93
N LEU A 173 -16.70 10.70 -21.88
CA LEU A 173 -16.98 11.07 -20.50
C LEU A 173 -16.16 12.29 -20.02
N GLY A 174 -15.19 12.74 -20.81
CA GLY A 174 -14.29 13.84 -20.47
C GLY A 174 -13.41 13.54 -19.26
N ILE A 175 -12.80 12.36 -19.22
CA ILE A 175 -12.00 11.90 -18.07
C ILE A 175 -10.68 12.67 -17.97
N ASP A 176 -10.45 13.30 -16.82
CA ASP A 176 -9.19 13.99 -16.54
C ASP A 176 -8.13 13.01 -16.02
N ILE A 177 -8.50 12.14 -15.08
CA ILE A 177 -7.56 11.21 -14.43
C ILE A 177 -8.10 9.79 -14.48
N VAL A 178 -7.24 8.85 -14.91
CA VAL A 178 -7.46 7.42 -14.72
C VAL A 178 -6.61 6.92 -13.57
N ILE A 179 -7.25 6.25 -12.61
CA ILE A 179 -6.58 5.44 -11.60
C ILE A 179 -6.42 4.02 -12.17
N GLU A 180 -5.21 3.68 -12.59
CA GLU A 180 -4.86 2.38 -13.15
C GLU A 180 -4.53 1.39 -12.04
N GLY A 181 -5.54 0.60 -11.65
CA GLY A 181 -5.52 -0.34 -10.53
C GLY A 181 -5.62 -1.81 -10.92
N THR A 182 -5.46 -2.16 -12.21
CA THR A 182 -5.52 -3.56 -12.68
C THR A 182 -4.24 -4.33 -12.36
N GLY A 183 -3.10 -3.64 -12.28
CA GLY A 183 -1.77 -4.24 -12.19
C GLY A 183 -1.26 -4.86 -13.51
N VAL A 184 -2.01 -4.70 -14.60
CA VAL A 184 -1.64 -5.20 -15.94
C VAL A 184 -0.90 -4.11 -16.73
N PHE A 185 -1.46 -2.90 -16.77
CA PHE A 185 -0.96 -1.77 -17.55
C PHE A 185 0.00 -0.90 -16.73
N VAL A 186 1.17 -1.45 -16.41
CA VAL A 186 2.15 -0.80 -15.53
C VAL A 186 3.35 -0.20 -16.29
N ASP A 187 3.35 -0.21 -17.61
CA ASP A 187 4.37 0.42 -18.46
C ASP A 187 3.79 1.58 -19.28
N GLY A 188 4.68 2.37 -19.91
CA GLY A 188 4.29 3.51 -20.74
C GLY A 188 3.33 3.14 -21.87
N PRO A 189 3.61 2.12 -22.70
CA PRO A 189 2.72 1.70 -23.77
C PRO A 189 1.35 1.19 -23.28
N GLY A 190 1.32 0.42 -22.19
CA GLY A 190 0.10 -0.12 -21.62
C GLY A 190 -0.79 0.96 -21.01
N ALA A 191 -0.24 1.78 -20.10
CA ALA A 191 -0.96 2.87 -19.48
C ALA A 191 -1.32 3.97 -20.50
N GLY A 192 -0.49 4.19 -21.50
CA GLY A 192 -0.71 5.16 -22.59
C GLY A 192 -1.96 4.87 -23.42
N LYS A 193 -2.49 3.65 -23.40
CA LYS A 193 -3.78 3.32 -24.04
C LYS A 193 -4.94 4.11 -23.44
N HIS A 194 -4.88 4.46 -22.14
CA HIS A 194 -5.89 5.31 -21.51
C HIS A 194 -5.86 6.74 -22.07
N ILE A 195 -4.66 7.26 -22.33
CA ILE A 195 -4.48 8.58 -22.95
C ILE A 195 -5.02 8.56 -24.38
N GLN A 196 -4.71 7.50 -25.15
CA GLN A 196 -5.24 7.33 -26.51
C GLN A 196 -6.77 7.21 -26.55
N ALA A 197 -7.38 6.62 -25.52
CA ALA A 197 -8.85 6.57 -25.36
C ALA A 197 -9.47 7.90 -24.90
N GLY A 198 -8.65 8.93 -24.61
CA GLY A 198 -9.09 10.31 -24.34
C GLY A 198 -8.94 10.78 -22.90
N ALA A 199 -8.32 10.01 -22.01
CA ALA A 199 -7.99 10.49 -20.67
C ALA A 199 -6.81 11.48 -20.73
N LYS A 200 -6.78 12.48 -19.84
CA LYS A 200 -5.67 13.47 -19.82
C LYS A 200 -4.45 12.99 -19.04
N LYS A 201 -4.66 12.23 -17.96
CA LYS A 201 -3.58 11.75 -17.09
C LYS A 201 -3.88 10.35 -16.53
N VAL A 202 -2.83 9.57 -16.27
CA VAL A 202 -2.93 8.22 -15.68
C VAL A 202 -2.06 8.14 -14.43
N ILE A 203 -2.62 7.62 -13.34
CA ILE A 203 -1.91 7.31 -12.11
C ILE A 203 -1.91 5.79 -11.93
N ILE A 204 -0.74 5.18 -12.04
CA ILE A 204 -0.55 3.74 -11.85
C ILE A 204 -0.43 3.48 -10.34
N THR A 205 -1.27 2.59 -9.80
CA THR A 205 -1.26 2.23 -8.37
C THR A 205 -0.28 1.09 -8.03
N ALA A 206 0.82 1.02 -8.78
CA ALA A 206 1.86 0.00 -8.69
C ALA A 206 3.19 0.58 -9.20
N PRO A 207 4.35 -0.05 -8.91
CA PRO A 207 5.61 0.33 -9.52
C PRO A 207 5.53 0.26 -11.03
N ALA A 208 5.88 1.35 -11.69
CA ALA A 208 5.98 1.37 -13.14
C ALA A 208 7.10 0.46 -13.65
N LYS A 209 6.92 -0.10 -14.84
CA LYS A 209 7.94 -0.76 -15.62
C LYS A 209 8.46 0.23 -16.67
N GLY A 210 9.75 0.53 -16.60
CA GLY A 210 10.37 1.58 -17.42
C GLY A 210 10.91 2.70 -16.52
N ALA A 211 12.03 3.30 -16.92
CA ALA A 211 12.67 4.38 -16.18
C ALA A 211 12.09 5.76 -16.50
N ASP A 212 11.20 5.82 -17.48
CA ASP A 212 10.59 7.02 -18.06
C ASP A 212 9.34 7.50 -17.31
N ILE A 213 8.76 6.67 -16.43
CA ILE A 213 7.57 7.04 -15.67
C ILE A 213 7.99 7.61 -14.32
N PRO A 214 7.78 8.92 -14.07
CA PRO A 214 8.13 9.52 -12.79
C PRO A 214 7.28 8.92 -11.67
N THR A 215 7.93 8.67 -10.55
CA THR A 215 7.35 8.03 -9.38
C THR A 215 7.34 9.01 -8.23
N TYR A 216 6.20 9.12 -7.57
CA TYR A 216 6.01 10.03 -6.45
C TYR A 216 5.48 9.27 -5.24
N VAL A 217 6.05 9.57 -4.07
CA VAL A 217 5.57 9.12 -2.77
C VAL A 217 5.27 10.37 -1.94
N VAL A 218 4.02 10.47 -1.48
CA VAL A 218 3.54 11.60 -0.67
C VAL A 218 4.25 11.62 0.69
N GLY A 219 4.67 12.81 1.14
CA GLY A 219 5.54 13.06 2.29
C GLY A 219 7.04 12.96 1.98
N VAL A 220 7.43 12.61 0.74
CA VAL A 220 8.82 12.33 0.37
C VAL A 220 9.27 13.26 -0.76
N ASN A 221 8.67 13.11 -1.94
CA ASN A 221 9.07 13.81 -3.16
C ASN A 221 7.88 14.37 -3.98
N GLU A 222 6.70 14.50 -3.39
CA GLU A 222 5.52 15.06 -4.06
C GLU A 222 5.71 16.52 -4.50
N GLN A 223 6.60 17.26 -3.85
CA GLN A 223 6.96 18.63 -4.23
C GLN A 223 7.64 18.70 -5.60
N ASP A 224 8.22 17.59 -6.07
CA ASP A 224 8.87 17.49 -7.37
C ASP A 224 7.85 17.19 -8.50
N TYR A 225 6.57 17.03 -8.15
CA TYR A 225 5.51 16.87 -9.14
C TYR A 225 5.33 18.16 -9.93
N SER A 226 5.35 18.03 -11.26
CA SER A 226 4.89 19.08 -12.16
C SER A 226 3.96 18.48 -13.20
N HIS A 227 2.86 19.19 -13.49
CA HIS A 227 1.80 18.73 -14.37
C HIS A 227 2.33 18.41 -15.78
N GLU A 228 3.27 19.21 -16.27
CA GLU A 228 3.78 19.17 -17.64
C GLU A 228 4.82 18.06 -17.88
N ILE A 229 5.41 17.49 -16.82
CA ILE A 229 6.52 16.52 -16.96
C ILE A 229 6.05 15.22 -17.59
N ALA A 230 4.92 14.68 -17.14
CA ALA A 230 4.44 13.40 -17.60
C ALA A 230 2.92 13.26 -17.46
N ASN A 231 2.29 12.66 -18.46
CA ASN A 231 0.87 12.29 -18.42
C ASN A 231 0.62 10.92 -17.77
N ILE A 232 1.69 10.18 -17.47
CA ILE A 232 1.62 8.89 -16.79
C ILE A 232 2.58 8.97 -15.60
N ILE A 233 2.07 8.71 -14.40
CA ILE A 233 2.85 8.72 -13.17
C ILE A 233 2.60 7.45 -12.36
N SER A 234 3.53 7.09 -11.48
CA SER A 234 3.41 5.96 -10.56
C SER A 234 3.33 6.41 -9.12
N ASN A 235 2.40 5.81 -8.36
CA ASN A 235 2.33 5.94 -6.90
C ASN A 235 3.15 4.85 -6.18
N ALA A 236 4.18 4.31 -6.85
CA ALA A 236 5.05 3.24 -6.37
C ALA A 236 4.30 1.98 -5.88
N SER A 237 4.93 1.19 -5.00
CA SER A 237 4.28 0.08 -4.28
C SER A 237 3.90 0.45 -2.85
N CYS A 238 3.04 -0.35 -2.23
CA CYS A 238 2.74 -0.28 -0.79
C CYS A 238 4.02 -0.30 0.08
N THR A 239 4.96 -1.20 -0.20
CA THR A 239 6.23 -1.27 0.56
C THR A 239 7.10 -0.04 0.31
N THR A 240 7.10 0.56 -0.89
CA THR A 240 7.87 1.79 -1.15
C THR A 240 7.29 2.98 -0.37
N ASN A 241 5.95 3.10 -0.33
CA ASN A 241 5.27 4.12 0.46
C ASN A 241 5.50 3.95 1.97
N CYS A 242 5.66 2.72 2.45
CA CYS A 242 6.03 2.45 3.85
C CYS A 242 7.51 2.82 4.13
N LEU A 243 8.42 2.37 3.26
CA LEU A 243 9.86 2.46 3.48
C LEU A 243 10.41 3.88 3.25
N ALA A 244 9.95 4.59 2.22
CA ALA A 244 10.56 5.85 1.79
C ALA A 244 10.52 6.97 2.85
N PRO A 245 9.41 7.21 3.58
CA PRO A 245 9.39 8.22 4.64
C PRO A 245 10.38 7.92 5.78
N PHE A 246 10.45 6.65 6.21
CA PHE A 246 11.37 6.22 7.26
C PHE A 246 12.83 6.40 6.83
N VAL A 247 13.13 5.98 5.61
CA VAL A 247 14.46 6.10 5.02
C VAL A 247 14.87 7.55 4.77
N LYS A 248 13.94 8.42 4.38
CA LYS A 248 14.18 9.87 4.22
C LYS A 248 14.71 10.47 5.52
N VAL A 249 13.97 10.28 6.63
CA VAL A 249 14.37 10.79 7.95
C VAL A 249 15.72 10.22 8.38
N MET A 250 15.93 8.91 8.21
CA MET A 250 17.22 8.30 8.56
C MET A 250 18.40 8.86 7.75
N ASP A 251 18.21 9.11 6.45
CA ASP A 251 19.27 9.64 5.59
C ASP A 251 19.56 11.10 5.89
N GLU A 252 18.53 11.92 6.11
CA GLU A 252 18.64 13.34 6.46
C GLU A 252 19.34 13.54 7.83
N GLU A 253 19.00 12.73 8.83
CA GLU A 253 19.52 12.89 10.19
C GLU A 253 20.86 12.18 10.43
N LEU A 254 21.06 11.00 9.82
CA LEU A 254 22.17 10.11 10.16
C LEU A 254 23.09 9.80 8.98
N GLY A 255 22.65 10.03 7.74
CA GLY A 255 23.38 9.66 6.53
C GLY A 255 23.45 8.15 6.33
N ILE A 256 22.70 7.61 5.37
CA ILE A 256 22.72 6.17 5.10
C ILE A 256 23.95 5.82 4.25
N VAL A 257 24.77 4.89 4.73
CA VAL A 257 25.87 4.29 3.95
C VAL A 257 25.38 3.14 3.09
N LYS A 258 24.71 2.16 3.72
CA LYS A 258 24.13 0.97 3.08
C LYS A 258 23.08 0.35 4.00
N GLY A 259 22.12 -0.37 3.44
CA GLY A 259 21.06 -1.01 4.21
C GLY A 259 20.41 -2.17 3.49
N THR A 260 19.79 -3.04 4.28
CA THR A 260 18.92 -4.11 3.78
C THR A 260 17.56 -3.98 4.43
N MET A 261 16.51 -4.31 3.70
CA MET A 261 15.15 -4.40 4.24
C MET A 261 14.59 -5.80 4.03
N THR A 262 13.72 -6.23 4.93
CA THR A 262 12.82 -7.37 4.69
C THR A 262 11.40 -6.91 5.03
N THR A 263 10.47 -7.10 4.11
CA THR A 263 9.06 -6.86 4.40
C THR A 263 8.37 -8.18 4.70
N THR A 264 7.77 -8.28 5.87
CA THR A 264 6.87 -9.37 6.22
C THR A 264 5.49 -8.93 5.80
N HIS A 265 5.05 -9.47 4.67
CA HIS A 265 3.98 -8.87 3.89
C HIS A 265 2.78 -9.81 3.79
N SER A 266 1.57 -9.29 3.97
CA SER A 266 0.36 -10.08 3.72
C SER A 266 0.30 -10.65 2.30
N TYR A 267 -0.39 -11.77 2.11
CA TYR A 267 -0.60 -12.29 0.76
C TYR A 267 -1.50 -11.36 -0.06
N THR A 268 -1.40 -11.46 -1.39
CA THR A 268 -2.14 -10.60 -2.34
C THR A 268 -2.77 -11.45 -3.44
N GLY A 269 -3.66 -10.87 -4.24
CA GLY A 269 -4.30 -11.57 -5.38
C GLY A 269 -3.36 -12.11 -6.46
N ASP A 270 -2.09 -11.67 -6.51
CA ASP A 270 -1.07 -12.26 -7.40
C ASP A 270 -0.63 -13.68 -6.96
N GLN A 271 -0.75 -14.03 -5.67
CA GLN A 271 -0.48 -15.39 -5.18
C GLN A 271 -1.67 -16.32 -5.44
N ARG A 272 -1.43 -17.63 -5.30
CA ARG A 272 -2.47 -18.65 -5.48
C ARG A 272 -3.11 -19.05 -4.16
N LEU A 273 -4.42 -19.26 -4.18
CA LEU A 273 -5.16 -19.79 -3.03
C LEU A 273 -4.70 -21.22 -2.70
N LEU A 274 -4.53 -22.04 -3.73
CA LEU A 274 -3.99 -23.40 -3.69
C LEU A 274 -2.82 -23.50 -4.66
N ASP A 275 -1.98 -24.54 -4.53
CA ASP A 275 -0.84 -24.76 -5.42
C ASP A 275 -1.29 -24.77 -6.91
N ALA A 276 -0.82 -23.81 -7.70
CA ALA A 276 -1.23 -23.62 -9.10
C ALA A 276 -0.17 -22.88 -9.93
N SER A 277 -0.29 -22.92 -11.26
CA SER A 277 0.70 -22.34 -12.16
C SER A 277 0.90 -20.83 -11.94
N HIS A 278 2.16 -20.43 -11.89
CA HIS A 278 2.59 -19.04 -11.72
C HIS A 278 4.04 -18.87 -12.22
N ARG A 279 4.37 -17.69 -12.75
CA ARG A 279 5.73 -17.37 -13.29
C ARG A 279 6.83 -17.42 -12.22
N ASP A 280 6.49 -17.02 -11.00
CA ASP A 280 7.31 -17.18 -9.79
C ASP A 280 6.85 -18.46 -9.09
N LEU A 281 7.70 -19.49 -9.10
CA LEU A 281 7.44 -20.81 -8.53
C LEU A 281 7.17 -20.80 -7.02
N ARG A 282 7.58 -19.75 -6.31
CA ARG A 282 7.29 -19.60 -4.89
C ARG A 282 5.88 -19.03 -4.70
N ARG A 283 5.49 -18.02 -5.48
CA ARG A 283 4.10 -17.49 -5.48
C ARG A 283 3.06 -18.49 -6.02
N ALA A 284 3.52 -19.55 -6.69
CA ALA A 284 2.69 -20.68 -7.12
C ALA A 284 2.10 -21.49 -5.95
N ARG A 285 2.69 -21.40 -4.76
CA ARG A 285 2.29 -22.17 -3.57
C ARG A 285 1.09 -21.54 -2.87
N ALA A 286 0.30 -22.36 -2.18
CA ALA A 286 -0.89 -21.98 -1.42
C ALA A 286 -0.57 -20.86 -0.41
N ALA A 287 -1.12 -19.67 -0.65
CA ALA A 287 -0.72 -18.44 0.04
C ALA A 287 -1.04 -18.43 1.54
N ALA A 288 -2.15 -19.03 1.93
CA ALA A 288 -2.63 -19.04 3.32
C ALA A 288 -1.96 -20.11 4.19
N LEU A 289 -1.02 -20.90 3.64
CA LEU A 289 -0.36 -22.01 4.34
C LEU A 289 1.17 -21.90 4.37
N ASN A 290 1.74 -20.84 3.78
CA ASN A 290 3.18 -20.74 3.58
C ASN A 290 3.73 -19.37 3.96
N ILE A 291 4.98 -19.36 4.41
CA ILE A 291 5.86 -18.19 4.29
C ILE A 291 6.52 -18.29 2.92
N VAL A 292 6.20 -17.37 2.01
CA VAL A 292 6.66 -17.41 0.62
C VAL A 292 7.68 -16.30 0.36
N PRO A 293 8.98 -16.62 0.26
CA PRO A 293 9.98 -15.62 -0.07
C PRO A 293 9.89 -15.22 -1.53
N THR A 294 9.82 -13.92 -1.83
CA THR A 294 9.75 -13.42 -3.21
C THR A 294 10.50 -12.10 -3.34
N SER A 295 10.79 -11.70 -4.57
CA SER A 295 11.43 -10.41 -4.84
C SER A 295 10.49 -9.26 -4.51
N THR A 296 11.08 -8.15 -4.05
CA THR A 296 10.41 -6.85 -3.94
C THR A 296 11.24 -5.81 -4.65
N GLY A 297 10.56 -4.93 -5.39
CA GLY A 297 11.21 -3.79 -6.03
C GLY A 297 11.42 -2.62 -5.08
N ALA A 298 10.87 -2.65 -3.86
CA ALA A 298 10.74 -1.47 -3.00
C ALA A 298 12.08 -0.83 -2.64
N ALA A 299 13.06 -1.63 -2.20
CA ALA A 299 14.38 -1.11 -1.85
C ALA A 299 15.08 -0.40 -3.03
N LYS A 300 14.89 -0.91 -4.26
CA LYS A 300 15.39 -0.27 -5.48
C LYS A 300 14.55 0.95 -5.87
N ALA A 301 13.24 0.87 -5.72
CA ALA A 301 12.30 1.94 -6.03
C ALA A 301 12.43 3.15 -5.11
N VAL A 302 12.96 2.99 -3.88
CA VAL A 302 13.32 4.13 -3.02
C VAL A 302 14.27 5.09 -3.74
N SER A 303 15.19 4.59 -4.58
CA SER A 303 16.08 5.47 -5.35
C SER A 303 15.38 6.30 -6.43
N LEU A 304 14.13 5.99 -6.78
CA LEU A 304 13.32 6.81 -7.70
C LEU A 304 12.72 8.04 -7.00
N VAL A 305 12.59 7.99 -5.67
CA VAL A 305 12.01 9.08 -4.86
C VAL A 305 13.05 9.75 -3.96
N LEU A 306 14.18 9.09 -3.71
CA LEU A 306 15.34 9.60 -2.97
C LEU A 306 16.62 9.24 -3.77
N PRO A 307 16.96 10.02 -4.83
CA PRO A 307 18.03 9.69 -5.76
C PRO A 307 19.41 9.48 -5.11
N GLN A 308 19.69 10.17 -4.00
CA GLN A 308 20.93 10.06 -3.24
C GLN A 308 21.14 8.67 -2.60
N LEU A 309 20.09 7.85 -2.53
CA LEU A 309 20.13 6.49 -2.00
C LEU A 309 20.31 5.40 -3.07
N LYS A 310 20.53 5.81 -4.32
CA LYS A 310 20.78 4.88 -5.43
C LYS A 310 21.92 3.91 -5.11
N GLY A 311 21.61 2.61 -5.18
CA GLY A 311 22.57 1.54 -4.93
C GLY A 311 22.85 1.23 -3.46
N LYS A 312 22.30 1.99 -2.50
CA LYS A 312 22.56 1.80 -1.07
C LYS A 312 21.66 0.75 -0.41
N LEU A 313 20.46 0.53 -0.96
CA LEU A 313 19.43 -0.32 -0.36
C LEU A 313 19.07 -1.51 -1.25
N ASN A 314 18.89 -2.67 -0.63
CA ASN A 314 18.33 -3.86 -1.27
C ASN A 314 17.39 -4.60 -0.30
N GLY A 315 16.62 -5.57 -0.77
CA GLY A 315 15.73 -6.30 0.13
C GLY A 315 14.91 -7.41 -0.49
N ILE A 316 14.19 -8.12 0.37
CA ILE A 316 13.31 -9.23 0.02
C ILE A 316 11.92 -9.06 0.63
N ALA A 317 10.94 -9.80 0.11
CA ALA A 317 9.63 -9.93 0.74
C ALA A 317 9.41 -11.36 1.22
N LEU A 318 8.80 -11.50 2.40
CA LEU A 318 8.28 -12.75 2.91
C LEU A 318 6.76 -12.62 2.96
N ARG A 319 6.05 -13.32 2.07
CA ARG A 319 4.58 -13.31 2.09
C ARG A 319 4.09 -14.27 3.15
N VAL A 320 3.23 -13.82 4.06
CA VAL A 320 2.74 -14.62 5.19
C VAL A 320 1.21 -14.75 5.18
N PRO A 321 0.63 -15.76 5.88
CA PRO A 321 -0.81 -16.03 5.93
C PRO A 321 -1.70 -15.00 6.64
N THR A 322 -1.47 -13.71 6.40
CA THR A 322 -2.35 -12.62 6.79
C THR A 322 -3.01 -12.01 5.55
N PRO A 323 -4.32 -11.71 5.57
CA PRO A 323 -5.05 -11.22 4.39
C PRO A 323 -4.85 -9.72 4.09
N ASN A 324 -4.34 -8.94 5.06
CA ASN A 324 -3.99 -7.52 4.91
C ASN A 324 -3.05 -7.10 6.06
N VAL A 325 -2.44 -5.91 5.94
CA VAL A 325 -1.40 -5.36 6.84
C VAL A 325 -0.04 -6.04 6.65
N SER A 326 1.02 -5.23 6.67
CA SER A 326 2.41 -5.67 6.43
C SER A 326 3.35 -4.83 7.30
N VAL A 327 4.58 -5.31 7.50
CA VAL A 327 5.70 -4.58 8.13
C VAL A 327 6.94 -4.65 7.24
#